data_AF-A0A9Q9YRC0-F1
#
_entry.id   AF-A0A9Q9YRC0-F1
#
_cell.length_a   1.000
_cell.length_b   1.000
_cell.length_c   1.000
_cell.angle_alpha   90.00
_cell.angle_beta   90.00
_cell.angle_gamma   90.00
#
_symmetry.space_group_name_H-M   'P 1'
#
loop_
_entity.id
_entity.type
_entity.pdbx_description
1 polymer ?
#
loop_
_entity_poly.entity_id
_entity_poly.type
_entity_poly.pdbx_seq_one_letter_code
_entity_poly.pdbx_strand_id
1 'polypeptide(L)'
;MQEWCYEYLVTGNIKRDGVHDTEISPLIKMIEDSSDLSNFTKEILDCGYTGPINTDHKESILRALALHITTKCIPMLQQLRVGLEIYDLIKVMQKKPQECHDLFVIGYDEKVDSHYILSHLAPEMSPIGSIKQVKESKIMEFFQDFLLELEDTQPEDAAAGENLSVPKIMQWMTGQAHRHLLVSEREKFNIVFKFDHCCLQHMPNHTVCYPIVSACTNTITFPVVHMVDYESFKTLMQTAVTYGASFDRV
;
A
#
# COMPACT_ATOMS: atom_id res chain seq x y z
N MET A 1 -4.14 -9.01 -6.32
CA MET A 1 -4.16 -9.43 -7.75
C MET A 1 -4.79 -8.33 -8.59
N GLN A 2 -4.70 -8.40 -9.92
CA GLN A 2 -5.38 -7.44 -10.81
C GLN A 2 -6.87 -7.77 -10.95
N GLU A 3 -7.68 -6.77 -11.31
CA GLU A 3 -9.13 -6.87 -11.49
C GLU A 3 -9.55 -8.08 -12.33
N TRP A 4 -8.97 -8.20 -13.53
CA TRP A 4 -9.32 -9.26 -14.48
C TRP A 4 -9.04 -10.67 -13.90
N CYS A 5 -8.05 -10.81 -13.01
CA CYS A 5 -7.75 -12.08 -12.37
C CYS A 5 -8.87 -12.45 -11.38
N TYR A 6 -9.36 -11.48 -10.61
CA TYR A 6 -10.46 -11.69 -9.67
C TYR A 6 -11.75 -12.04 -10.40
N GLU A 7 -12.07 -11.32 -11.48
CA GLU A 7 -13.22 -11.64 -12.32
C GLU A 7 -13.12 -13.05 -12.92
N TYR A 8 -11.93 -13.50 -13.28
CA TYR A 8 -11.70 -14.89 -13.71
C TYR A 8 -11.97 -15.89 -12.57
N LEU A 9 -11.51 -15.61 -11.34
CA LEU A 9 -11.81 -16.46 -10.18
C LEU A 9 -13.30 -16.54 -9.87
N VAL A 10 -14.06 -15.47 -10.10
CA VAL A 10 -15.52 -15.47 -9.88
C VAL A 10 -16.24 -16.18 -11.03
N THR A 11 -15.98 -15.75 -12.26
CA THR A 11 -16.81 -16.12 -13.43
C THR A 11 -16.27 -17.28 -14.26
N GLY A 12 -14.97 -17.53 -14.21
CA GLY A 12 -14.26 -18.47 -15.10
C GLY A 12 -14.01 -17.90 -16.50
N ASN A 13 -14.45 -16.66 -16.77
CA ASN A 13 -14.31 -16.02 -18.07
C ASN A 13 -13.09 -15.10 -18.09
N ILE A 14 -12.38 -15.08 -19.22
CA ILE A 14 -11.22 -14.23 -19.42
C ILE A 14 -11.69 -12.86 -19.90
N LYS A 15 -11.40 -11.81 -19.14
CA LYS A 15 -11.41 -10.43 -19.65
C LYS A 15 -10.01 -10.02 -20.06
N ARG A 16 -9.94 -9.19 -21.12
CA ARG A 16 -8.68 -8.73 -21.72
C ARG A 16 -8.41 -7.25 -21.45
N ASP A 17 -9.40 -6.54 -20.89
CA ASP A 17 -9.31 -5.13 -20.57
C ASP A 17 -8.63 -4.96 -19.21
N GLY A 18 -7.79 -3.92 -19.07
CA GLY A 18 -7.12 -3.61 -17.80
C GLY A 18 -6.01 -4.60 -17.40
N VAL A 19 -5.50 -5.39 -18.35
CA VAL A 19 -4.37 -6.30 -18.10
C VAL A 19 -3.06 -5.51 -18.07
N HIS A 20 -2.39 -5.52 -16.93
CA HIS A 20 -1.08 -4.90 -16.75
C HIS A 20 0.01 -5.97 -16.58
N ASP A 21 1.15 -5.78 -17.24
CA ASP A 21 2.32 -6.63 -17.10
C ASP A 21 3.57 -5.76 -17.10
N THR A 22 4.46 -5.97 -16.13
CA THR A 22 5.64 -5.12 -15.95
C THR A 22 6.61 -5.19 -17.13
N GLU A 23 6.63 -6.29 -17.87
CA GLU A 23 7.51 -6.50 -19.02
C GLU A 23 6.85 -6.08 -20.34
N ILE A 24 5.56 -6.38 -20.52
CA ILE A 24 4.86 -6.21 -21.79
C ILE A 24 4.05 -4.91 -21.86
N SER A 25 3.55 -4.35 -20.75
CA SER A 25 2.82 -3.07 -20.78
C SER A 25 3.63 -1.90 -21.35
N PRO A 26 4.96 -1.77 -21.08
CA PRO A 26 5.77 -0.75 -21.77
C PRO A 26 5.79 -0.93 -23.29
N LEU A 27 5.89 -2.17 -23.77
CA LEU A 27 5.86 -2.50 -25.19
C LEU A 27 4.51 -2.15 -25.82
N ILE A 28 3.40 -2.46 -25.14
CA ILE A 28 2.04 -2.09 -25.58
C ILE A 28 1.97 -0.58 -25.84
N LYS A 29 2.42 0.23 -24.87
CA LYS A 29 2.41 1.69 -25.00
C LYS A 29 3.30 2.19 -26.14
N MET A 30 4.51 1.63 -26.28
CA MET A 30 5.40 1.98 -27.40
C MET A 30 4.78 1.64 -28.76
N ILE A 31 4.10 0.51 -28.87
CA ILE A 31 3.39 0.12 -30.09
C ILE A 31 2.23 1.08 -30.35
N GLU A 32 1.43 1.42 -29.34
CA GLU A 32 0.31 2.37 -29.40
C GLU A 32 0.71 3.76 -29.89
N ASP A 33 1.88 4.24 -29.50
CA ASP A 33 2.38 5.56 -29.89
C ASP A 33 3.16 5.55 -31.22
N SER A 34 3.62 4.38 -31.68
CA SER A 34 4.46 4.30 -32.88
C SER A 34 3.67 4.35 -34.20
N SER A 35 4.25 5.07 -35.17
CA SER A 35 3.85 5.09 -36.58
C SER A 35 4.58 4.07 -37.45
N ASP A 36 5.65 3.45 -36.92
CA ASP A 36 6.38 2.35 -37.56
C ASP A 36 6.56 1.19 -36.58
N LEU A 37 6.07 0.02 -36.98
CA LEU A 37 6.10 -1.19 -36.15
C LEU A 37 7.30 -2.10 -36.47
N SER A 38 8.12 -1.76 -37.47
CA SER A 38 9.27 -2.57 -37.90
C SER A 38 10.25 -2.87 -36.75
N ASN A 39 10.46 -1.88 -35.87
CA ASN A 39 11.35 -1.96 -34.72
C ASN A 39 10.87 -2.91 -33.60
N PHE A 40 9.59 -3.31 -33.61
CA PHE A 40 9.00 -4.21 -32.61
C PHE A 40 8.71 -5.60 -33.16
N THR A 41 9.18 -5.90 -34.38
CA THR A 41 8.84 -7.13 -35.11
C THR A 41 9.15 -8.36 -34.28
N LYS A 42 10.33 -8.41 -33.66
CA LYS A 42 10.76 -9.57 -32.89
C LYS A 42 9.89 -9.75 -31.64
N GLU A 43 9.66 -8.67 -30.91
CA GLU A 43 8.90 -8.66 -29.67
C GLU A 43 7.44 -9.06 -29.89
N ILE A 44 6.85 -8.59 -31.00
CA ILE A 44 5.49 -8.95 -31.43
C ILE A 44 5.40 -10.44 -31.77
N LEU A 45 6.38 -10.97 -32.52
CA LEU A 45 6.44 -12.38 -32.89
C LEU A 45 6.67 -13.28 -31.65
N ASP A 46 7.51 -12.85 -30.71
CA ASP A 46 7.80 -13.55 -29.46
C ASP A 46 6.54 -13.62 -28.55
N CYS A 47 5.57 -12.73 -28.74
CA CYS A 47 4.24 -12.78 -28.12
C CYS A 47 3.24 -13.68 -28.88
N GLY A 48 3.67 -14.36 -29.93
CA GLY A 48 2.86 -15.33 -30.68
C GLY A 48 1.95 -14.73 -31.76
N TYR A 49 2.10 -13.45 -32.11
CA TYR A 49 1.38 -12.88 -33.24
C TYR A 49 1.98 -13.37 -34.56
N THR A 50 1.16 -13.86 -35.48
CA THR A 50 1.62 -14.43 -36.77
C THR A 50 1.08 -13.69 -37.99
N GLY A 51 0.40 -12.57 -37.79
CA GLY A 51 -0.18 -11.76 -38.86
C GLY A 51 0.79 -10.72 -39.45
N PRO A 52 0.32 -9.90 -40.40
CA PRO A 52 1.09 -8.76 -40.90
C PRO A 52 1.39 -7.75 -39.78
N ILE A 53 2.64 -7.27 -39.72
CA ILE A 53 3.09 -6.28 -38.73
C ILE A 53 3.14 -4.91 -39.40
N ASN A 54 2.05 -4.14 -39.23
CA ASN A 54 1.92 -2.77 -39.73
C ASN A 54 0.81 -2.04 -38.96
N THR A 55 0.69 -0.73 -39.19
CA THR A 55 -0.27 0.14 -38.50
C THR A 55 -1.73 -0.24 -38.72
N ASP A 56 -2.08 -0.86 -39.86
CA ASP A 56 -3.45 -1.29 -40.15
C ASP A 56 -3.89 -2.48 -39.28
N HIS A 57 -2.91 -3.25 -38.76
CA HIS A 57 -3.16 -4.44 -37.94
C HIS A 57 -2.83 -4.20 -36.46
N LYS A 58 -2.62 -2.95 -36.06
CA LYS A 58 -2.20 -2.55 -34.72
C LYS A 58 -3.12 -3.12 -33.61
N GLU A 59 -4.43 -3.02 -33.80
CA GLU A 59 -5.42 -3.63 -32.88
C GLU A 59 -5.25 -5.15 -32.71
N SER A 60 -4.94 -5.86 -33.80
CA SER A 60 -4.74 -7.32 -33.74
C SER A 60 -3.45 -7.68 -33.02
N ILE A 61 -2.41 -6.87 -33.19
CA ILE A 61 -1.13 -6.98 -32.47
C ILE A 61 -1.37 -6.76 -30.98
N LEU A 62 -2.01 -5.66 -30.58
CA LEU A 62 -2.29 -5.34 -29.18
C LEU A 62 -3.12 -6.45 -28.50
N ARG A 63 -4.11 -7.01 -29.20
CA ARG A 63 -4.88 -8.17 -28.72
C ARG A 63 -4.03 -9.41 -28.50
N ALA A 64 -3.06 -9.68 -29.38
CA ALA A 64 -2.14 -10.81 -29.22
C ALA A 64 -1.23 -10.62 -28.01
N LEU A 65 -0.71 -9.40 -27.78
CA LEU A 65 0.09 -9.08 -26.59
C LEU A 65 -0.73 -9.27 -25.30
N ALA A 66 -1.96 -8.75 -25.25
CA ALA A 66 -2.86 -8.96 -24.10
C ALA A 66 -3.17 -10.45 -23.88
N LEU A 67 -3.34 -11.23 -24.96
CA LEU A 67 -3.55 -12.67 -24.88
C LEU A 67 -2.30 -13.40 -24.36
N HIS A 68 -1.10 -12.98 -24.77
CA HIS A 68 0.15 -13.56 -24.28
C HIS A 68 0.32 -13.36 -22.77
N ILE A 69 0.01 -12.16 -22.26
CA ILE A 69 0.01 -11.89 -20.81
C ILE A 69 -0.99 -12.80 -20.09
N THR A 70 -2.25 -12.81 -20.55
CA THR A 70 -3.31 -13.58 -19.88
C THR A 70 -3.07 -15.09 -19.92
N THR A 71 -2.55 -15.64 -21.03
CA THR A 71 -2.29 -17.08 -21.18
C THR A 71 -1.18 -17.60 -20.27
N LYS A 72 -0.18 -16.78 -19.90
CA LYS A 72 0.79 -17.13 -18.87
C LYS A 72 0.15 -17.31 -17.49
N CYS A 73 -0.86 -16.48 -17.18
CA CYS A 73 -1.48 -16.43 -15.86
C CYS A 73 -2.67 -17.39 -15.69
N ILE A 74 -3.40 -17.73 -16.77
CA ILE A 74 -4.60 -18.59 -16.73
C ILE A 74 -4.34 -19.95 -16.04
N PRO A 75 -3.27 -20.71 -16.34
CA PRO A 75 -3.04 -22.00 -15.69
C PRO A 75 -2.91 -21.88 -14.16
N MET A 76 -2.27 -20.79 -13.68
CA MET A 76 -2.14 -20.52 -12.25
C MET A 76 -3.49 -20.17 -11.63
N LEU A 77 -4.30 -19.35 -12.30
CA LEU A 77 -5.64 -18.99 -11.85
C LEU A 77 -6.60 -20.20 -11.85
N GLN A 78 -6.46 -21.12 -12.80
CA GLN A 78 -7.21 -22.37 -12.83
C GLN A 78 -6.89 -23.25 -11.62
N GLN A 79 -5.60 -23.43 -11.31
CA GLN A 79 -5.18 -24.19 -10.13
C GLN A 79 -5.66 -23.54 -8.83
N LEU A 80 -5.56 -22.20 -8.74
CA LEU A 80 -6.09 -21.46 -7.60
C LEU A 80 -7.60 -21.67 -7.46
N ARG A 81 -8.36 -21.57 -8.56
CA ARG A 81 -9.81 -21.81 -8.55
C ARG A 81 -10.16 -23.21 -8.06
N VAL A 82 -9.43 -24.24 -8.49
CA VAL A 82 -9.59 -25.62 -7.99
C VAL A 82 -9.33 -25.67 -6.48
N GLY A 83 -8.25 -25.04 -6.00
CA GLY A 83 -7.93 -24.99 -4.57
C GLY A 83 -9.01 -24.28 -3.74
N LEU A 84 -9.55 -23.17 -4.24
CA LEU A 84 -10.63 -22.43 -3.58
C LEU A 84 -11.97 -23.20 -3.58
N GLU A 85 -12.25 -23.96 -4.64
CA GLU A 85 -13.46 -24.78 -4.75
C GLU A 85 -13.50 -25.90 -3.69
N ILE A 86 -12.33 -26.45 -3.29
CA ILE A 86 -12.26 -27.48 -2.23
C ILE A 86 -12.90 -27.01 -0.91
N TYR A 87 -12.89 -25.70 -0.65
CA TYR A 87 -13.48 -25.08 0.54
C TYR A 87 -14.80 -24.36 0.27
N ASP A 88 -15.44 -24.62 -0.88
CA ASP A 88 -16.65 -23.92 -1.35
C ASP A 88 -16.47 -22.39 -1.50
N LEU A 89 -15.23 -21.87 -1.48
CA LEU A 89 -15.01 -20.43 -1.47
C LEU A 89 -15.41 -19.80 -2.81
N ILE A 90 -15.24 -20.50 -3.93
CA ILE A 90 -15.72 -20.04 -5.24
C ILE A 90 -17.23 -19.77 -5.22
N LYS A 91 -18.03 -20.61 -4.56
CA LYS A 91 -19.47 -20.40 -4.42
C LYS A 91 -19.78 -19.15 -3.61
N VAL A 92 -19.00 -18.89 -2.55
CA VAL A 92 -19.11 -17.67 -1.74
C VAL A 92 -18.77 -16.45 -2.58
N MET A 93 -17.64 -16.47 -3.30
CA MET A 93 -17.19 -15.39 -4.18
C MET A 93 -18.21 -15.09 -5.28
N GLN A 94 -18.83 -16.12 -5.87
CA GLN A 94 -19.90 -15.96 -6.87
C GLN A 94 -21.17 -15.34 -6.28
N LYS A 95 -21.52 -15.69 -5.04
CA LYS A 95 -22.70 -15.16 -4.35
C LYS A 95 -22.48 -13.75 -3.81
N LYS A 96 -21.25 -13.41 -3.45
CA LYS A 96 -20.82 -12.16 -2.81
C LYS A 96 -19.56 -11.59 -3.48
N PRO A 97 -19.64 -11.24 -4.79
CA PRO A 97 -18.48 -10.86 -5.56
C PRO A 97 -17.91 -9.51 -5.15
N GLN A 98 -18.71 -8.61 -4.57
CA GLN A 98 -18.20 -7.32 -4.11
C GLN A 98 -17.54 -7.45 -2.74
N GLU A 99 -18.14 -8.21 -1.83
CA GLU A 99 -17.57 -8.39 -0.49
C GLU A 99 -16.29 -9.22 -0.48
N CYS A 100 -16.12 -10.12 -1.46
CA CYS A 100 -14.87 -10.87 -1.60
C CYS A 100 -13.84 -10.11 -2.44
N HIS A 101 -14.20 -9.03 -3.14
CA HIS A 101 -13.32 -8.34 -4.07
C HIS A 101 -12.02 -7.87 -3.40
N ASP A 102 -12.16 -7.16 -2.30
CA ASP A 102 -11.06 -6.51 -1.59
C ASP A 102 -10.13 -7.53 -0.90
N LEU A 103 -10.58 -8.77 -0.68
CA LEU A 103 -9.71 -9.86 -0.19
C LEU A 103 -8.66 -10.30 -1.22
N PHE A 104 -8.91 -10.02 -2.50
CA PHE A 104 -8.15 -10.57 -3.61
C PHE A 104 -7.49 -9.48 -4.45
N VAL A 105 -8.15 -8.34 -4.67
CA VAL A 105 -7.65 -7.24 -5.51
C VAL A 105 -6.94 -6.20 -4.66
N ILE A 106 -5.65 -5.97 -4.96
CA ILE A 106 -4.82 -5.04 -4.18
C ILE A 106 -5.06 -3.63 -4.70
N GLY A 107 -5.27 -2.66 -3.80
CA GLY A 107 -5.41 -1.24 -4.14
C GLY A 107 -6.84 -0.71 -4.23
N TYR A 108 -7.84 -1.58 -4.05
CA TYR A 108 -9.25 -1.18 -3.84
C TYR A 108 -9.65 -1.09 -2.36
N ASP A 109 -8.75 -1.47 -1.46
CA ASP A 109 -8.93 -1.20 -0.04
C ASP A 109 -9.08 0.31 0.19
N GLU A 110 -10.10 0.69 0.94
CA GLU A 110 -10.34 2.07 1.34
C GLU A 110 -9.06 2.62 2.02
N LYS A 111 -8.38 3.54 1.34
CA LYS A 111 -7.11 4.13 1.82
C LYS A 111 -7.34 4.70 3.22
N VAL A 112 -6.37 4.48 4.09
CA VAL A 112 -6.36 5.10 5.42
C VAL A 112 -6.14 6.59 5.26
N ASP A 113 -7.03 7.38 5.84
CA ASP A 113 -6.91 8.83 6.00
C ASP A 113 -6.44 9.18 7.43
N SER A 114 -6.08 10.44 7.63
CA SER A 114 -5.62 10.99 8.90
C SER A 114 -6.66 10.75 9.98
N HIS A 115 -7.94 10.95 9.65
CA HIS A 115 -9.06 10.75 10.57
C HIS A 115 -9.15 9.31 11.09
N TYR A 116 -8.97 8.31 10.22
CA TYR A 116 -8.95 6.92 10.63
C TYR A 116 -7.80 6.64 11.60
N ILE A 117 -6.57 7.11 11.33
CA ILE A 117 -5.46 6.92 12.27
C ILE A 117 -5.77 7.59 13.62
N LEU A 118 -6.17 8.86 13.58
CA LEU A 118 -6.43 9.68 14.78
C LEU A 118 -7.52 9.10 15.66
N SER A 119 -8.60 8.58 15.06
CA SER A 119 -9.72 7.97 15.79
C SER A 119 -9.38 6.66 16.51
N HIS A 120 -8.28 6.00 16.14
CA HIS A 120 -7.83 4.74 16.78
C HIS A 120 -6.58 4.96 17.67
N LEU A 121 -6.18 6.20 17.94
CA LEU A 121 -5.08 6.46 18.88
C LEU A 121 -5.52 6.20 20.33
N ALA A 122 -4.71 5.44 21.05
CA ALA A 122 -4.89 5.15 22.46
C ALA A 122 -3.61 5.54 23.24
N PRO A 123 -3.36 6.84 23.46
CA PRO A 123 -2.12 7.31 24.09
C PRO A 123 -2.09 6.99 25.60
N GLU A 124 -0.95 6.47 26.07
CA GLU A 124 -0.62 6.30 27.49
C GLU A 124 -0.07 7.61 28.05
N MET A 125 -0.97 8.54 28.35
CA MET A 125 -0.62 9.88 28.85
C MET A 125 -0.16 9.85 30.31
N SER A 126 0.77 10.74 30.65
CA SER A 126 1.11 11.10 32.01
C SER A 126 -0.08 11.76 32.74
N PRO A 127 -0.04 11.84 34.09
CA PRO A 127 -1.11 12.46 34.87
C PRO A 127 -1.47 13.87 34.39
N ILE A 128 -2.78 14.14 34.34
CA ILE A 128 -3.35 15.43 33.91
C ILE A 128 -2.76 16.56 34.76
N GLY A 129 -2.32 17.63 34.10
CA GLY A 129 -1.73 18.80 34.75
C GLY A 129 -0.22 18.67 35.05
N SER A 130 0.41 17.54 34.72
CA SER A 130 1.86 17.41 34.80
C SER A 130 2.56 18.08 33.63
N ILE A 131 3.80 18.53 33.84
CA ILE A 131 4.65 19.08 32.76
C ILE A 131 4.89 18.04 31.67
N LYS A 132 4.95 16.75 32.04
CA LYS A 132 5.07 15.64 31.08
C LYS A 132 3.85 15.59 30.17
N GLN A 133 2.65 15.61 30.74
CA GLN A 133 1.40 15.57 29.99
C GLN A 133 1.27 16.76 29.01
N VAL A 134 1.72 17.96 29.38
CA VAL A 134 1.76 19.11 28.46
C VAL A 134 2.65 18.84 27.23
N LYS A 135 3.83 18.23 27.43
CA LYS A 135 4.73 17.89 26.32
C LYS A 135 4.17 16.77 25.45
N GLU A 136 3.53 15.78 26.06
CA GLU A 136 2.90 14.65 25.36
C GLU A 136 1.73 15.11 24.50
N SER A 137 0.87 15.99 25.02
CA SER A 137 -0.24 16.59 24.26
C SER A 137 0.26 17.38 23.06
N LYS A 138 1.38 18.10 23.21
CA LYS A 138 2.00 18.83 22.10
C LYS A 138 2.52 17.90 21.01
N ILE A 139 3.05 16.72 21.36
CA ILE A 139 3.44 15.69 20.38
C ILE A 139 2.21 15.11 19.67
N MET A 140 1.09 14.93 20.37
CA MET A 140 -0.17 14.50 19.74
C MET A 140 -0.66 15.53 18.71
N GLU A 141 -0.61 16.82 19.05
CA GLU A 141 -0.95 17.92 18.13
C GLU A 141 -0.01 17.91 16.91
N PHE A 142 1.30 17.77 17.12
CA PHE A 142 2.26 17.67 16.02
C PHE A 142 2.01 16.47 15.11
N PHE A 143 1.65 15.31 15.68
CA PHE A 143 1.32 14.14 14.87
C PHE A 143 0.05 14.34 14.04
N GLN A 144 -0.97 14.99 14.62
CA GLN A 144 -2.18 15.36 13.90
C GLN A 144 -1.88 16.32 12.75
N ASP A 145 -1.16 17.42 13.02
CA ASP A 145 -0.78 18.41 12.01
C ASP A 145 0.05 17.77 10.88
N PHE A 146 0.95 16.86 11.25
CA PHE A 146 1.79 16.12 10.31
C PHE A 146 0.98 15.22 9.37
N LEU A 147 -0.02 14.48 9.89
CA LEU A 147 -0.87 13.66 9.04
C LEU A 147 -1.73 14.51 8.09
N LEU A 148 -2.29 15.62 8.58
CA LEU A 148 -3.08 16.54 7.76
C LEU A 148 -2.23 17.18 6.66
N GLU A 149 -1.01 17.62 6.99
CA GLU A 149 -0.08 18.16 6.00
C GLU A 149 0.27 17.13 4.92
N LEU A 150 0.44 15.85 5.30
CA LEU A 150 0.65 14.78 4.33
C LEU A 150 -0.53 14.63 3.38
N GLU A 151 -1.78 14.76 3.85
CA GLU A 151 -2.96 14.67 2.97
C GLU A 151 -3.07 15.86 2.01
N ASP A 152 -2.84 17.07 2.51
CA ASP A 152 -2.92 18.30 1.72
C ASP A 152 -1.82 18.37 0.64
N THR A 153 -0.69 17.67 0.85
CA THR A 153 0.46 17.69 -0.07
C THR A 153 0.49 16.51 -1.06
N GLN A 154 -0.45 15.56 -1.01
CA GLN A 154 -0.53 14.46 -1.97
C GLN A 154 -1.22 14.90 -3.26
N PRO A 155 -0.56 14.88 -4.43
CA PRO A 155 -1.25 15.00 -5.71
C PRO A 155 -2.18 13.79 -5.91
N GLU A 156 -3.39 14.02 -6.44
CA GLU A 156 -4.39 12.96 -6.70
C GLU A 156 -3.83 11.81 -7.58
N ASP A 157 -2.80 12.08 -8.38
CA ASP A 157 -2.17 11.15 -9.34
C ASP A 157 -0.69 10.79 -9.04
N ALA A 158 -0.19 11.02 -7.81
CA ALA A 158 1.21 10.70 -7.52
C ALA A 158 1.47 9.18 -7.57
N ALA A 159 2.38 8.76 -8.44
CA ALA A 159 2.82 7.37 -8.57
C ALA A 159 3.23 6.81 -7.19
N ALA A 160 2.62 5.68 -6.81
CA ALA A 160 2.89 5.01 -5.56
C ALA A 160 4.37 4.58 -5.50
N GLY A 161 5.18 5.23 -4.68
CA GLY A 161 6.56 4.78 -4.46
C GLY A 161 7.44 5.71 -3.64
N GLU A 162 7.52 7.00 -3.99
CA GLU A 162 8.62 7.84 -3.49
C GLU A 162 8.25 8.79 -2.35
N ASN A 163 7.02 9.31 -2.32
CA ASN A 163 6.62 10.30 -1.31
C ASN A 163 6.02 9.65 -0.06
N LEU A 164 6.24 10.31 1.09
CA LEU A 164 5.58 9.96 2.34
C LEU A 164 4.07 10.17 2.22
N SER A 165 3.28 9.26 2.79
CA SER A 165 1.82 9.27 2.70
C SER A 165 1.20 8.78 4.00
N VAL A 166 -0.04 9.14 4.26
CA VAL A 166 -0.79 8.64 5.42
C VAL A 166 -0.83 7.10 5.47
N PRO A 167 -1.12 6.39 4.37
CA PRO A 167 -1.01 4.92 4.33
C PRO A 167 0.39 4.40 4.68
N LYS A 168 1.46 5.09 4.26
CA LYS A 168 2.84 4.71 4.56
C LYS A 168 3.17 4.91 6.05
N ILE A 169 2.63 5.95 6.68
CA ILE A 169 2.69 6.13 8.13
C ILE A 169 1.97 4.98 8.83
N MET A 170 0.72 4.69 8.47
CA MET A 170 -0.02 3.55 9.03
C MET A 170 0.73 2.22 8.88
N GLN A 171 1.26 1.94 7.70
CA GLN A 171 2.03 0.74 7.40
C GLN A 171 3.29 0.64 8.27
N TRP A 172 4.01 1.73 8.45
CA TRP A 172 5.20 1.75 9.29
C TRP A 172 4.86 1.50 10.76
N MET A 173 3.77 2.09 11.26
CA MET A 173 3.34 1.96 12.66
C MET A 173 2.77 0.58 13.01
N THR A 174 2.08 -0.07 12.06
CA THR A 174 1.19 -1.21 12.36
C THR A 174 1.47 -2.44 11.49
N GLY A 175 2.27 -2.30 10.43
CA GLY A 175 2.46 -3.35 9.44
C GLY A 175 1.31 -3.47 8.42
N GLN A 176 0.30 -2.59 8.47
CA GLN A 176 -0.83 -2.57 7.53
C GLN A 176 -1.07 -1.15 6.99
N ALA A 177 -1.20 -0.99 5.66
CA ALA A 177 -1.41 0.33 5.03
C ALA A 177 -2.90 0.70 4.86
N HIS A 178 -3.79 -0.27 4.99
CA HIS A 178 -5.22 -0.16 4.68
C HIS A 178 -6.10 -0.21 5.94
N ARG A 179 -7.35 0.23 5.80
CA ARG A 179 -8.37 0.10 6.85
C ARG A 179 -8.72 -1.37 7.05
N HIS A 180 -8.95 -1.78 8.30
CA HIS A 180 -9.41 -3.15 8.57
C HIS A 180 -10.72 -3.42 7.82
N LEU A 181 -10.87 -4.61 7.23
CA LEU A 181 -12.06 -4.94 6.46
C LEU A 181 -13.28 -5.13 7.34
N LEU A 182 -13.12 -5.80 8.49
CA LEU A 182 -14.23 -6.08 9.39
C LEU A 182 -14.46 -4.94 10.38
N VAL A 183 -15.71 -4.50 10.52
CA VAL A 183 -16.10 -3.47 11.51
C VAL A 183 -15.68 -3.88 12.93
N SER A 184 -15.84 -5.15 13.28
CA SER A 184 -15.44 -5.68 14.60
C SER A 184 -13.92 -5.65 14.84
N GLU A 185 -13.12 -5.63 13.78
CA GLU A 185 -11.67 -5.44 13.89
C GLU A 185 -11.35 -3.95 14.05
N ARG A 186 -12.03 -3.07 13.29
CA ARG A 186 -11.92 -1.60 13.45
C ARG A 186 -12.21 -1.19 14.90
N GLU A 187 -13.28 -1.70 15.50
CA GLU A 187 -13.68 -1.36 16.88
C GLU A 187 -12.66 -1.79 17.95
N LYS A 188 -11.89 -2.86 17.69
CA LYS A 188 -10.87 -3.37 18.62
C LYS A 188 -9.48 -2.82 18.35
N PHE A 189 -9.27 -2.34 17.13
CA PHE A 189 -8.00 -1.82 16.68
C PHE A 189 -7.65 -0.54 17.44
N ASN A 190 -6.43 -0.48 17.97
CA ASN A 190 -5.91 0.69 18.66
C ASN A 190 -4.41 0.80 18.39
N ILE A 191 -3.93 2.03 18.29
CA ILE A 191 -2.52 2.37 18.15
C ILE A 191 -2.08 3.02 19.45
N VAL A 192 -1.20 2.34 20.18
CA VAL A 192 -0.74 2.77 21.50
C VAL A 192 0.42 3.74 21.35
N PHE A 193 0.25 4.96 21.83
CA PHE A 193 1.31 5.95 21.89
C PHE A 193 1.92 5.99 23.29
N LYS A 194 3.24 5.85 23.37
CA LYS A 194 4.02 5.97 24.59
C LYS A 194 5.02 7.09 24.46
N PHE A 195 5.46 7.61 25.59
CA PHE A 195 6.30 8.80 25.64
C PHE A 195 7.52 8.56 26.53
N ASP A 196 8.70 8.49 25.92
CA ASP A 196 9.96 8.38 26.65
C ASP A 196 10.51 9.77 26.97
N HIS A 197 10.52 10.10 28.26
CA HIS A 197 11.08 11.34 28.80
C HIS A 197 12.51 11.17 29.32
N CYS A 198 13.02 9.95 29.36
CA CYS A 198 14.23 9.57 30.09
C CYS A 198 15.36 9.07 29.19
N CYS A 199 15.28 9.27 27.87
CA CYS A 199 16.33 8.83 26.94
C CYS A 199 17.73 9.30 27.37
N LEU A 200 17.88 10.53 27.89
CA LEU A 200 19.16 11.08 28.37
C LEU A 200 19.64 10.42 29.68
N GLN A 201 18.76 9.80 30.46
CA GLN A 201 19.15 9.04 31.64
C GLN A 201 19.73 7.68 31.21
N HIS A 202 19.16 7.08 30.17
CA HIS A 202 19.60 5.80 29.63
C HIS A 202 20.88 5.93 28.78
N MET A 203 21.00 7.00 27.98
CA MET A 203 22.18 7.32 27.17
C MET A 203 22.52 8.81 27.27
N PRO A 204 23.40 9.25 28.16
CA PRO A 204 23.63 10.67 28.45
C PRO A 204 24.17 11.55 27.31
N ASN A 205 24.76 10.96 26.27
CA ASN A 205 25.52 11.69 25.24
C ASN A 205 24.93 11.58 23.83
N HIS A 206 23.74 10.98 23.65
CA HIS A 206 23.14 10.93 22.31
C HIS A 206 22.58 12.31 21.93
N THR A 207 22.65 12.62 20.65
CA THR A 207 22.18 13.89 20.09
C THR A 207 20.78 13.80 19.50
N VAL A 208 20.31 12.58 19.22
CA VAL A 208 19.01 12.32 18.60
C VAL A 208 18.47 10.95 19.02
N CYS A 209 17.16 10.83 19.11
CA CYS A 209 16.45 9.55 19.15
C CYS A 209 15.36 9.55 18.09
N TYR A 210 15.12 8.39 17.48
CA TYR A 210 13.98 8.17 16.60
C TYR A 210 12.87 7.45 17.37
N PRO A 211 11.60 7.61 16.96
CA PRO A 211 10.52 6.81 17.53
C PRO A 211 10.77 5.32 17.32
N ILE A 212 10.39 4.52 18.32
CA ILE A 212 10.50 3.07 18.28
C ILE A 212 9.12 2.49 18.00
N VAL A 213 9.02 1.58 17.03
CA VAL A 213 7.78 0.95 16.63
C VAL A 213 7.80 -0.54 16.91
N SER A 214 6.69 -1.04 17.47
CA SER A 214 6.36 -2.45 17.53
C SER A 214 5.06 -2.66 16.76
N ALA A 215 5.17 -3.04 15.49
CA ALA A 215 4.01 -3.30 14.63
C ALA A 215 3.13 -4.45 15.19
N CYS A 216 3.73 -5.47 15.80
CA CYS A 216 3.00 -6.60 16.39
C CYS A 216 2.04 -6.18 17.52
N THR A 217 2.33 -5.06 18.20
CA THR A 217 1.52 -4.54 19.30
C THR A 217 0.92 -3.18 18.98
N ASN A 218 1.00 -2.73 17.73
CA ASN A 218 0.59 -1.40 17.28
C ASN A 218 1.08 -0.28 18.21
N THR A 219 2.32 -0.38 18.71
CA THR A 219 2.85 0.53 19.73
C THR A 219 3.96 1.38 19.17
N ILE A 220 3.91 2.68 19.46
CA ILE A 220 4.96 3.64 19.12
C ILE A 220 5.41 4.33 20.39
N THR A 221 6.73 4.47 20.55
CA THR A 221 7.32 5.24 21.66
C THR A 221 8.02 6.47 21.11
N PHE A 222 7.53 7.65 21.48
CA PHE A 222 8.07 8.94 21.07
C PHE A 222 9.16 9.43 22.05
N PRO A 223 10.34 9.83 21.55
CA PRO A 223 11.39 10.40 22.38
C PRO A 223 11.13 11.89 22.63
N VAL A 224 10.43 12.20 23.72
CA VAL A 224 9.86 13.54 24.00
C VAL A 224 10.92 14.65 24.00
N VAL A 225 12.13 14.33 24.48
CA VAL A 225 13.23 15.31 24.61
C VAL A 225 13.65 15.89 23.24
N HIS A 226 13.49 15.13 22.16
CA HIS A 226 13.93 15.52 20.81
C HIS A 226 12.80 16.04 19.91
N MET A 227 11.59 16.16 20.45
CA MET A 227 10.38 16.56 19.73
C MET A 227 9.78 17.84 20.34
N VAL A 228 10.62 18.87 20.50
CA VAL A 228 10.27 20.11 21.23
C VAL A 228 9.36 21.03 20.41
N ASP A 229 9.57 21.03 19.10
CA ASP A 229 8.86 21.82 18.09
C ASP A 229 8.45 20.95 16.89
N TYR A 230 7.56 21.48 16.05
CA TYR A 230 6.96 20.75 14.94
C TYR A 230 8.00 20.35 13.88
N GLU A 231 8.98 21.20 13.58
CA GLU A 231 9.99 20.91 12.56
C GLU A 231 10.93 19.79 13.02
N SER A 232 11.34 19.81 14.29
CA SER A 232 12.09 18.72 14.91
C SER A 232 11.29 17.41 14.85
N PHE A 233 10.01 17.45 15.24
CA PHE A 233 9.11 16.29 15.17
C PHE A 233 9.00 15.74 13.74
N LYS A 234 8.70 16.59 12.77
CA LYS A 234 8.52 16.25 11.36
C LYS A 234 9.76 15.64 10.76
N THR A 235 10.93 16.24 11.00
CA THR A 235 12.22 15.72 10.53
C THR A 235 12.49 14.32 11.07
N LEU A 236 12.23 14.09 12.36
CA LEU A 236 12.40 12.78 12.99
C LEU A 236 11.44 11.75 12.43
N MET A 237 10.16 12.10 12.24
CA MET A 237 9.15 11.20 11.66
C MET A 237 9.51 10.82 10.22
N GLN A 238 9.84 11.80 9.38
CA GLN A 238 10.24 11.55 7.98
C GLN A 238 11.46 10.64 7.90
N THR A 239 12.48 10.91 8.71
CA THR A 239 13.70 10.09 8.76
C THR A 239 13.40 8.68 9.25
N ALA A 240 12.65 8.56 10.36
CA ALA A 240 12.32 7.27 10.95
C ALA A 240 11.48 6.38 10.02
N VAL A 241 10.52 6.95 9.29
CA VAL A 241 9.69 6.18 8.35
C VAL A 241 10.49 5.84 7.09
N THR A 242 11.35 6.74 6.61
CA THR A 242 12.15 6.51 5.40
C THR A 242 13.19 5.41 5.60
N TYR A 243 13.88 5.40 6.75
CA TYR A 243 14.99 4.49 7.01
C TYR A 243 14.66 3.35 7.98
N GLY A 244 13.57 3.45 8.73
CA GLY A 244 13.12 2.41 9.67
C GLY A 244 12.07 1.46 9.09
N ALA A 245 11.63 1.66 7.84
CA ALA A 245 10.68 0.79 7.16
C ALA A 245 11.31 -0.46 6.52
N SER A 246 12.63 -0.65 6.59
CA SER A 246 13.23 -1.91 6.16
C SER A 246 12.90 -2.99 7.18
N PHE A 247 12.06 -3.95 6.77
CA PHE A 247 11.96 -5.26 7.42
C PHE A 247 13.23 -6.05 7.12
N ASP A 248 14.39 -5.54 7.55
CA ASP A 248 15.61 -6.32 7.52
C ASP A 248 15.43 -7.41 8.58
N ARG A 249 15.30 -8.65 8.11
CA ARG A 249 15.37 -9.83 8.96
C ARG A 249 16.66 -9.75 9.80
N VAL A 250 16.50 -9.65 11.11
CA VAL A 250 17.56 -10.06 12.06
C VAL A 250 17.61 -11.58 12.09
#